data_AF-A0A6I2VDG0-F1
#
_entry.id   AF-A0A6I2VDG0-F1
#
_cell.length_a   1.000
_cell.length_b   1.000
_cell.length_c   1.000
_cell.angle_alpha   90.00
_cell.angle_beta   90.00
_cell.angle_gamma   90.00
#
_symmetry.space_group_name_H-M   'P 1'
#
loop_
_entity.id
_entity.type
_entity.pdbx_description
1 polymer ?
#
loop_
_entity_poly.entity_id
_entity_poly.type
_entity_poly.pdbx_seq_one_letter_code
_entity_poly.pdbx_strand_id
1 'polypeptide(L)'
;KRHTTRKRHVDVGLRVADYPTIQDYVGECLMDTNSCRMFTFSVAQAFDKVTDDNKRVLALGETARTDFLHWAWQIKFEAAKNAAHVVDKMLHACGGSAYKRDMEMERYLRDAKAGWVMGPTNEVLRQFVGKAVLLGFESLDYWNQSYNNRAVENEIKKLDSDGKRELAAQLLEQADKDAASEPAKA
;
A
#
# COMPACT_ATOMS: atom_id res chain seq x y z
N LYS A 1 21.97 12.19 9.08
CA LYS A 1 23.06 12.22 10.10
C LYS A 1 24.07 13.36 9.91
N ARG A 2 24.81 13.46 8.80
CA ARG A 2 25.88 14.48 8.63
C ARG A 2 25.36 15.92 8.77
N HIS A 3 24.23 16.22 8.14
CA HIS A 3 23.62 17.55 8.22
C HIS A 3 23.31 17.94 9.67
N THR A 4 22.53 17.11 10.37
CA THR A 4 22.05 17.42 11.73
C THR A 4 23.18 17.48 12.77
N THR A 5 24.22 16.66 12.63
CA THR A 5 25.35 16.62 13.57
C THR A 5 26.44 17.66 13.32
N ARG A 6 26.48 18.29 12.14
CA ARG A 6 27.49 19.32 11.81
C ARG A 6 26.91 20.73 11.70
N LYS A 7 25.64 20.88 11.35
CA LYS A 7 24.98 22.19 11.27
C LYS A 7 24.73 22.71 12.68
N ARG A 8 25.22 23.93 12.95
CA ARG A 8 25.01 24.67 14.20
C ARG A 8 24.11 25.87 13.93
N HIS A 9 23.17 26.13 14.84
CA HIS A 9 22.46 27.40 14.92
C HIS A 9 23.34 28.36 15.73
N VAL A 10 23.86 29.40 15.07
CA VAL A 10 24.92 30.25 15.63
C VAL A 10 24.42 31.10 16.79
N ASP A 11 23.17 31.54 16.71
CA ASP A 11 22.42 32.30 17.69
C ASP A 11 22.19 31.54 19.00
N VAL A 12 21.86 30.25 18.92
CA VAL A 12 21.61 29.41 20.12
C VAL A 12 22.87 28.66 20.57
N GLY A 13 23.81 28.43 19.65
CA GLY A 13 25.02 27.66 19.90
C GLY A 13 24.83 26.14 19.95
N LEU A 14 23.64 25.64 19.63
CA LEU A 14 23.33 24.22 19.55
C LEU A 14 23.49 23.68 18.13
N ARG A 15 23.83 22.40 18.01
CA ARG A 15 23.71 21.67 16.73
C ARG A 15 22.25 21.29 16.53
N VAL A 16 21.86 21.07 15.28
CA VAL A 16 20.51 20.58 14.97
C VAL A 16 20.23 19.25 15.69
N ALA A 17 21.22 18.37 15.84
CA ALA A 17 21.06 17.11 16.59
C ALA A 17 20.91 17.27 18.11
N ASP A 18 21.15 18.46 18.68
CA ASP A 18 21.06 18.69 20.13
C ASP A 18 19.61 19.02 20.56
N TYR A 19 18.71 19.32 19.63
CA TYR A 19 17.30 19.56 19.94
C TYR A 19 16.55 18.24 20.21
N PRO A 20 15.80 18.11 21.32
CA PRO A 20 15.04 16.90 21.66
C PRO A 20 14.15 16.43 20.52
N THR A 21 13.41 17.33 19.88
CA THR A 21 12.53 17.01 18.74
C THR A 21 13.27 16.32 17.58
N ILE A 22 14.53 16.68 17.33
CA ILE A 22 15.33 16.04 16.27
C ILE A 22 15.78 14.64 16.70
N GLN A 23 16.09 14.46 17.98
CA GLN A 23 16.42 13.16 18.54
C GLN A 23 15.21 12.23 18.50
N ASP A 24 14.03 12.74 18.84
CA ASP A 24 12.75 12.03 18.78
C ASP A 24 12.46 11.56 17.36
N TYR A 25 12.55 12.45 16.35
CA TYR A 25 12.33 12.08 14.95
C TYR A 25 13.27 10.97 14.48
N VAL A 26 14.56 11.07 14.82
CA VAL A 26 15.54 10.05 14.41
C VAL A 26 15.32 8.74 15.15
N GLY A 27 14.97 8.80 16.44
CA GLY A 27 14.67 7.64 17.27
C GLY A 27 13.47 6.86 16.76
N GLU A 28 12.32 7.53 16.59
CA GLU A 28 11.08 6.95 16.05
C GLU A 28 11.34 6.31 14.68
N CYS A 29 11.91 7.06 13.74
CA CYS A 29 12.20 6.57 12.39
C CYS A 29 13.07 5.30 12.40
N LEU A 30 14.06 5.21 13.30
CA LEU A 30 14.93 4.04 13.41
C LEU A 30 14.16 2.84 13.99
N MET A 31 13.40 3.05 15.07
CA MET A 31 12.61 1.99 15.70
C MET A 31 11.58 1.42 14.72
N ASP A 32 10.82 2.28 14.05
CA ASP A 32 9.79 1.88 13.08
C ASP A 32 10.39 1.18 11.86
N THR A 33 11.54 1.66 11.38
CA THR A 33 12.27 0.99 10.30
C THR A 33 12.75 -0.39 10.70
N ASN A 34 13.21 -0.59 11.94
CA ASN A 34 13.59 -1.89 12.44
C ASN A 34 12.38 -2.83 12.57
N SER A 35 11.24 -2.32 13.05
CA SER A 35 9.98 -3.08 13.09
C SER A 35 9.55 -3.54 11.69
N CYS A 36 9.54 -2.63 10.70
CA CYS A 36 9.21 -2.95 9.31
C CYS A 36 10.21 -3.93 8.68
N ARG A 37 11.50 -3.80 8.99
CA ARG A 37 12.56 -4.69 8.51
C ARG A 37 12.35 -6.11 9.02
N MET A 38 12.05 -6.28 10.31
CA MET A 38 11.80 -7.60 10.89
C MET A 38 10.57 -8.25 10.27
N PHE A 39 9.50 -7.49 10.02
CA PHE A 39 8.32 -8.01 9.32
C PHE A 39 8.65 -8.42 7.87
N THR A 40 9.41 -7.60 7.15
CA THR A 40 9.82 -7.90 5.78
C THR A 40 10.64 -9.20 5.71
N PHE A 41 11.63 -9.34 6.60
CA PHE A 41 12.49 -10.51 6.63
C PHE A 41 11.77 -11.77 7.08
N SER A 42 10.81 -11.69 8.01
CA SER A 42 10.09 -12.88 8.46
C SER A 42 9.26 -13.51 7.33
N VAL A 43 8.62 -12.70 6.49
CA VAL A 43 7.83 -13.20 5.35
C VAL A 43 8.73 -13.61 4.19
N ALA A 44 9.85 -12.92 3.94
CA ALA A 44 10.83 -13.37 2.97
C ALA A 44 11.39 -14.77 3.33
N GLN A 45 11.73 -15.00 4.60
CA GLN A 45 12.15 -16.31 5.09
C GLN A 45 11.05 -17.37 4.94
N ALA A 46 9.78 -16.99 5.14
CA ALA A 46 8.66 -17.90 4.90
C ALA A 46 8.57 -18.27 3.41
N PHE A 47 8.76 -17.32 2.49
CA PHE A 47 8.79 -17.55 1.05
C PHE A 47 9.93 -18.49 0.64
N ASP A 48 11.12 -18.27 1.20
CA ASP A 48 12.28 -19.12 0.94
C ASP A 48 12.01 -20.54 1.43
N LYS A 49 11.50 -20.70 2.66
CA LYS A 49 11.17 -22.01 3.24
C LYS A 49 10.16 -22.80 2.40
N VAL A 50 9.06 -22.18 1.97
CA VAL A 50 8.05 -22.88 1.16
C VAL A 50 8.49 -23.14 -0.28
N THR A 51 9.63 -22.60 -0.70
CA THR A 51 10.23 -22.84 -2.01
C THR A 51 11.55 -23.63 -1.94
N ASP A 52 11.92 -24.15 -0.76
CA ASP A 52 13.21 -24.78 -0.49
C ASP A 52 14.38 -23.91 -1.01
N ASP A 53 14.43 -22.65 -0.59
CA ASP A 53 15.37 -21.63 -1.07
C ASP A 53 15.39 -21.50 -2.60
N ASN A 54 14.23 -21.58 -3.25
CA ASN A 54 14.08 -21.63 -4.71
C ASN A 54 14.67 -22.88 -5.40
N LYS A 55 14.99 -23.96 -4.68
CA LYS A 55 15.56 -25.19 -5.28
C LYS A 55 14.52 -26.10 -5.90
N ARG A 56 13.27 -26.03 -5.43
CA ARG A 56 12.18 -26.87 -5.96
C ARG A 56 11.50 -26.23 -7.16
N VAL A 57 11.22 -27.03 -8.19
CA VAL A 57 10.38 -26.63 -9.32
C VAL A 57 8.92 -26.74 -8.88
N LEU A 58 8.17 -25.64 -8.99
CA LEU A 58 6.74 -25.61 -8.67
C LEU A 58 5.95 -26.26 -9.82
N ALA A 59 5.01 -27.14 -9.48
CA ALA A 59 4.11 -27.71 -10.47
C ALA A 59 3.14 -26.63 -11.00
N LEU A 60 2.58 -26.85 -12.19
CA LEU A 60 1.54 -25.95 -12.72
C LEU A 60 0.34 -25.92 -11.77
N GLY A 61 -0.07 -24.72 -11.36
CA GLY A 61 -1.17 -24.51 -10.40
C GLY A 61 -0.74 -24.54 -8.94
N GLU A 62 0.53 -24.81 -8.65
CA GLU A 62 1.04 -24.75 -7.28
C GLU A 62 1.30 -23.29 -6.83
N THR A 63 0.68 -22.89 -5.73
CA THR A 63 0.64 -21.48 -5.28
C THR A 63 1.46 -21.23 -4.01
N ALA A 64 2.69 -21.74 -3.94
CA ALA A 64 3.52 -21.77 -2.72
C ALA A 64 3.66 -20.42 -1.98
N ARG A 65 4.04 -19.34 -2.69
CA ARG A 65 4.19 -18.00 -2.06
C ARG A 65 2.86 -17.27 -1.91
N THR A 66 1.88 -17.63 -2.73
CA THR A 66 0.56 -16.99 -2.74
C THR A 66 -0.20 -17.26 -1.44
N ASP A 67 0.10 -18.35 -0.74
CA ASP A 67 -0.45 -18.65 0.59
C ASP A 67 -0.12 -17.55 1.62
N PHE A 68 0.89 -16.73 1.35
CA PHE A 68 1.30 -15.61 2.21
C PHE A 68 0.86 -14.25 1.67
N LEU A 69 -0.01 -14.20 0.68
CA LEU A 69 -0.39 -12.96 0.00
C LEU A 69 -0.95 -11.91 0.97
N HIS A 70 -1.68 -12.34 1.99
CA HIS A 70 -2.19 -11.46 3.05
C HIS A 70 -1.10 -10.78 3.87
N TRP A 71 -0.02 -11.50 4.14
CA TRP A 71 1.14 -10.96 4.83
C TRP A 71 1.95 -10.04 3.91
N ALA A 72 2.07 -10.40 2.63
CA ALA A 72 2.72 -9.57 1.63
C ALA A 72 2.03 -8.21 1.46
N TRP A 73 0.69 -8.18 1.48
CA TRP A 73 -0.09 -6.93 1.48
C TRP A 73 0.23 -6.02 2.67
N GLN A 74 0.28 -6.60 3.86
CA GLN A 74 0.57 -5.87 5.09
C GLN A 74 2.01 -5.31 5.08
N ILE A 75 2.99 -6.10 4.66
CA ILE A 75 4.39 -5.63 4.55
C ILE A 75 4.49 -4.49 3.56
N LYS A 76 3.88 -4.63 2.38
CA LYS A 76 3.91 -3.57 1.38
C LYS A 76 3.38 -2.26 1.98
N PHE A 77 2.22 -2.32 2.65
CA PHE A 77 1.63 -1.16 3.29
C PHE A 77 2.55 -0.57 4.37
N GLU A 78 3.03 -1.38 5.30
CA GLU A 78 3.86 -0.93 6.41
C GLU A 78 5.21 -0.36 5.94
N ALA A 79 5.88 -1.02 4.98
CA ALA A 79 7.13 -0.54 4.42
C ALA A 79 6.95 0.79 3.66
N ALA A 80 5.90 0.92 2.84
CA ALA A 80 5.62 2.16 2.12
C ALA A 80 5.25 3.31 3.07
N LYS A 81 4.40 3.05 4.07
CA LYS A 81 4.02 4.01 5.11
C LYS A 81 5.24 4.49 5.89
N ASN A 82 6.10 3.57 6.32
CA ASN A 82 7.32 3.89 7.06
C ASN A 82 8.31 4.69 6.19
N ALA A 83 8.56 4.29 4.94
CA ALA A 83 9.45 5.04 4.05
C ALA A 83 8.97 6.49 3.84
N ALA A 84 7.67 6.69 3.62
CA ALA A 84 7.09 8.02 3.48
C ALA A 84 7.25 8.85 4.76
N HIS A 85 6.99 8.25 5.93
CA HIS A 85 7.15 8.90 7.23
C HIS A 85 8.61 9.29 7.50
N VAL A 86 9.55 8.37 7.31
CA VAL A 86 10.98 8.61 7.55
C VAL A 86 11.48 9.76 6.71
N VAL A 87 11.16 9.78 5.42
CA VAL A 87 11.64 10.84 4.53
C VAL A 87 11.02 12.18 4.89
N ASP A 88 9.74 12.23 5.22
CA ASP A 88 9.07 13.46 5.68
C ASP A 88 9.75 14.02 6.96
N LYS A 89 9.99 13.18 7.97
CA LYS A 89 10.67 13.59 9.21
C LYS A 89 12.10 14.04 8.97
N MET A 90 12.84 13.35 8.11
CA MET A 90 14.22 13.72 7.80
C MET A 90 14.31 15.00 6.95
N LEU A 91 13.31 15.26 6.11
CA LEU A 91 13.19 16.53 5.39
C LEU A 91 12.95 17.68 6.38
N HIS A 92 12.00 17.52 7.30
CA HIS A 92 11.78 18.49 8.38
C HIS A 92 13.04 18.72 9.23
N ALA A 93 13.74 17.65 9.62
CA ALA A 93 14.96 17.74 10.42
C ALA A 93 16.12 18.48 9.72
N CYS A 94 16.13 18.53 8.39
CA CYS A 94 17.13 19.24 7.60
C CYS A 94 16.68 20.64 7.14
N GLY A 95 15.43 21.02 7.45
CA GLY A 95 14.84 22.32 7.11
C GLY A 95 14.94 22.66 5.63
N GLY A 96 15.07 23.95 5.30
CA GLY A 96 15.17 24.41 3.91
C GLY A 96 16.35 23.83 3.12
N SER A 97 17.39 23.34 3.78
CA SER A 97 18.52 22.69 3.09
C SER A 97 18.13 21.36 2.44
N ALA A 98 17.08 20.71 2.93
CA ALA A 98 16.58 19.44 2.38
C ALA A 98 16.05 19.57 0.95
N TYR A 99 15.61 20.77 0.55
CA TYR A 99 15.11 21.03 -0.80
C TYR A 99 16.23 21.18 -1.85
N LYS A 100 17.49 21.27 -1.40
CA LYS A 100 18.62 21.40 -2.32
C LYS A 100 18.98 20.03 -2.92
N ARG A 101 19.34 20.05 -4.21
CA ARG A 101 19.70 18.85 -4.96
C ARG A 101 20.93 18.13 -4.42
N ASP A 102 21.86 18.82 -3.77
CA ASP A 102 23.07 18.23 -3.18
C ASP A 102 22.79 17.32 -1.97
N MET A 103 21.60 17.45 -1.36
CA MET A 103 21.16 16.57 -0.27
C MET A 103 20.21 15.45 -0.73
N GLU A 104 19.58 15.60 -1.91
CA GLU A 104 18.67 14.64 -2.53
C GLU A 104 17.41 14.26 -1.69
N MET A 105 17.13 14.94 -0.58
CA MET A 105 15.96 14.63 0.27
C MET A 105 14.64 14.84 -0.47
N GLU A 106 14.55 15.84 -1.34
CA GLU A 106 13.39 16.04 -2.23
C GLU A 106 13.16 14.85 -3.16
N ARG A 107 14.24 14.21 -3.64
CA ARG A 107 14.16 13.00 -4.47
C ARG A 107 13.59 11.86 -3.66
N TYR A 108 14.16 11.59 -2.49
CA TYR A 108 13.64 10.54 -1.62
C TYR A 108 12.18 10.76 -1.24
N LEU A 109 11.73 12.00 -1.11
CA LEU A 109 10.33 12.29 -0.77
C LEU A 109 9.40 11.87 -1.92
N ARG A 110 9.79 12.20 -3.17
CA ARG A 110 9.06 11.79 -4.37
C ARG A 110 9.07 10.27 -4.53
N ASP A 111 10.23 9.64 -4.33
CA ASP A 111 10.39 8.19 -4.49
C ASP A 111 9.61 7.41 -3.42
N ALA A 112 9.62 7.86 -2.16
CA ALA A 112 8.86 7.24 -1.08
C ALA A 112 7.34 7.31 -1.33
N LYS A 113 6.86 8.40 -1.93
CA LYS A 113 5.44 8.52 -2.34
C LYS A 113 5.04 7.52 -3.41
N ALA A 114 5.96 7.06 -4.25
CA ALA A 114 5.66 6.03 -5.25
C ALA A 114 5.13 4.74 -4.60
N GLY A 115 5.71 4.33 -3.47
CA GLY A 115 5.26 3.15 -2.72
C GLY A 115 3.78 3.19 -2.30
N TRP A 116 3.24 4.41 -2.11
CA TRP A 116 1.84 4.61 -1.73
C TRP A 116 0.86 4.41 -2.90
N VAL A 117 1.24 4.87 -4.09
CA VAL A 117 0.36 4.95 -5.26
C VAL A 117 0.52 3.78 -6.23
N MET A 118 1.63 3.04 -6.15
CA MET A 118 1.84 1.87 -7.00
C MET A 118 0.89 0.74 -6.62
N GLY A 119 0.28 0.11 -7.62
CA GLY A 119 -0.74 -0.94 -7.44
C GLY A 119 -0.23 -2.17 -6.68
N PRO A 120 -1.05 -2.79 -5.80
CA PRO A 120 -2.26 -2.22 -5.18
C PRO A 120 -1.92 -1.04 -4.25
N THR A 121 -2.66 0.07 -4.30
CA THR A 121 -2.36 1.25 -3.46
C THR A 121 -2.53 0.97 -1.96
N ASN A 122 -2.01 1.85 -1.11
CA ASN A 122 -2.14 1.70 0.34
C ASN A 122 -3.59 1.68 0.84
N GLU A 123 -4.51 2.41 0.21
CA GLU A 123 -5.95 2.37 0.51
C GLU A 123 -6.54 1.00 0.19
N VAL A 124 -6.22 0.47 -1.00
CA VAL A 124 -6.67 -0.85 -1.45
C VAL A 124 -6.11 -1.94 -0.53
N LEU A 125 -4.84 -1.87 -0.14
CA LEU A 125 -4.23 -2.81 0.78
C LEU A 125 -4.92 -2.84 2.15
N ARG A 126 -5.21 -1.66 2.73
CA ARG A 126 -5.97 -1.58 3.98
C ARG A 126 -7.37 -2.20 3.84
N GLN A 127 -8.03 -1.98 2.71
CA GLN A 127 -9.33 -2.59 2.42
C GLN A 127 -9.23 -4.11 2.27
N PHE A 128 -8.22 -4.64 1.57
CA PHE A 128 -8.01 -6.08 1.44
C PHE A 128 -7.76 -6.73 2.79
N VAL A 129 -6.87 -6.17 3.60
CA VAL A 129 -6.59 -6.69 4.94
C VAL A 129 -7.84 -6.64 5.82
N GLY A 130 -8.54 -5.49 5.85
CA GLY A 130 -9.75 -5.32 6.64
C GLY A 130 -10.88 -6.27 6.22
N LYS A 131 -11.14 -6.40 4.91
CA LYS A 131 -12.15 -7.33 4.39
C LYS A 131 -11.80 -8.77 4.70
N ALA A 132 -10.53 -9.17 4.51
CA ALA A 132 -10.09 -10.53 4.81
C ALA A 132 -10.37 -10.91 6.27
N VAL A 133 -10.05 -10.01 7.20
CA VAL A 133 -10.21 -10.23 8.64
C VAL A 133 -11.69 -10.22 9.06
N LEU A 134 -12.51 -9.34 8.48
CA LEU A 134 -13.91 -9.18 8.89
C LEU A 134 -14.88 -10.13 8.17
N LEU A 135 -14.60 -10.47 6.92
CA LEU A 135 -15.53 -11.11 6.00
C LEU A 135 -14.97 -12.38 5.34
N GLY A 136 -13.73 -12.78 5.67
CA GLY A 136 -13.05 -13.93 5.06
C GLY A 136 -12.32 -13.60 3.75
N PHE A 137 -11.41 -14.47 3.34
CA PHE A 137 -10.61 -14.31 2.11
C PHE A 137 -11.45 -14.43 0.84
N GLU A 138 -12.52 -15.23 0.89
CA GLU A 138 -13.49 -15.41 -0.17
C GLU A 138 -14.25 -14.11 -0.52
N SER A 139 -14.26 -13.13 0.40
CA SER A 139 -14.82 -11.81 0.15
C SER A 139 -13.91 -10.91 -0.70
N LEU A 140 -12.67 -11.33 -0.95
CA LEU A 140 -11.68 -10.57 -1.70
C LEU A 140 -11.79 -10.87 -3.19
N ASP A 141 -12.10 -9.82 -3.94
CA ASP A 141 -12.01 -9.81 -5.38
C ASP A 141 -10.97 -8.78 -5.81
N TYR A 142 -9.73 -9.24 -5.92
CA TYR A 142 -8.59 -8.40 -6.28
C TYR A 142 -8.48 -8.16 -7.79
N TRP A 143 -9.25 -8.90 -8.61
CA TRP A 143 -9.31 -8.72 -10.07
C TRP A 143 -10.59 -8.03 -10.54
N ASN A 144 -11.47 -7.64 -9.61
CA ASN A 144 -12.75 -6.99 -9.89
C ASN A 144 -13.61 -7.77 -10.89
N GLN A 145 -13.68 -9.09 -10.71
CA GLN A 145 -14.42 -10.05 -11.54
C GLN A 145 -15.86 -10.31 -11.05
N SER A 146 -16.20 -9.82 -9.87
CA SER A 146 -17.49 -9.99 -9.21
C SER A 146 -18.01 -8.65 -8.71
N TYR A 147 -19.32 -8.44 -8.81
CA TYR A 147 -19.95 -7.26 -8.26
C TYR A 147 -20.26 -7.45 -6.77
N ASN A 148 -20.34 -6.35 -6.03
CA ASN A 148 -20.73 -6.41 -4.63
C ASN A 148 -22.26 -6.54 -4.50
N ASN A 149 -22.76 -7.78 -4.49
CA ASN A 149 -24.20 -8.07 -4.41
C ASN A 149 -24.88 -7.33 -3.27
N ARG A 150 -24.26 -7.29 -2.08
CA ARG A 150 -24.83 -6.64 -0.89
C ARG A 150 -24.98 -5.13 -1.07
N ALA A 151 -23.99 -4.48 -1.68
CA ALA A 151 -24.06 -3.06 -1.97
C ALA A 151 -25.13 -2.77 -3.04
N VAL A 152 -25.16 -3.56 -4.10
CA VAL A 152 -26.15 -3.44 -5.18
C VAL A 152 -27.57 -3.63 -4.65
N GLU A 153 -27.83 -4.69 -3.89
CA GLU A 153 -29.14 -4.93 -3.26
C GLU A 153 -29.53 -3.80 -2.30
N ASN A 154 -28.56 -3.25 -1.55
CA ASN A 154 -28.80 -2.13 -0.65
C ASN A 154 -29.19 -0.83 -1.37
N GLU A 155 -28.70 -0.60 -2.59
CA GLU A 155 -29.10 0.54 -3.41
C GLU A 155 -30.42 0.26 -4.14
N ILE A 156 -30.59 -0.93 -4.71
CA ILE A 156 -31.83 -1.32 -5.42
C ILE A 156 -33.05 -1.27 -4.51
N LYS A 157 -32.92 -1.64 -3.23
CA LYS A 157 -34.06 -1.58 -2.29
C LYS A 157 -34.56 -0.17 -2.00
N LYS A 158 -33.76 0.88 -2.29
CA LYS A 158 -34.15 2.29 -2.10
C LYS A 158 -35.03 2.80 -3.25
N LEU A 159 -35.05 2.09 -4.37
CA LEU A 159 -35.88 2.43 -5.52
C LEU A 159 -37.33 2.01 -5.28
N ASP A 160 -38.25 2.84 -5.76
CA ASP A 160 -39.67 2.50 -5.85
C ASP A 160 -39.93 1.58 -7.07
N SER A 161 -41.21 1.32 -7.34
CA SER A 161 -41.61 0.42 -8.43
C SER A 161 -41.13 0.93 -9.81
N ASP A 162 -41.23 2.24 -10.03
CA ASP A 162 -40.94 2.85 -11.33
C ASP A 162 -39.43 2.99 -11.53
N GLY A 163 -38.68 3.40 -10.51
CA GLY A 163 -37.22 3.44 -10.56
C GLY A 163 -36.59 2.07 -10.78
N LYS A 164 -37.19 0.99 -10.24
CA LYS A 164 -36.74 -0.39 -10.54
C LYS A 164 -36.97 -0.77 -12.00
N ARG A 165 -38.11 -0.40 -12.59
CA ARG A 165 -38.40 -0.66 -14.01
C ARG A 165 -37.46 0.12 -14.92
N GLU A 166 -37.19 1.38 -14.59
CA GLU A 166 -36.25 2.23 -15.33
C GLU A 166 -34.83 1.65 -15.31
N LEU A 167 -34.31 1.30 -14.13
CA LEU A 167 -32.99 0.68 -14.01
C LEU A 167 -32.91 -0.66 -14.76
N ALA A 168 -33.96 -1.48 -14.69
CA ALA A 168 -33.99 -2.75 -15.43
C ALA A 168 -33.95 -2.53 -16.95
N ALA A 169 -34.68 -1.55 -17.47
CA ALA A 169 -34.66 -1.19 -18.88
C ALA A 169 -33.27 -0.72 -19.33
N GLN A 170 -32.60 0.13 -18.53
CA GLN A 170 -31.23 0.59 -18.80
C GLN A 170 -30.23 -0.56 -18.84
N LEU A 171 -30.30 -1.49 -17.88
CA LEU A 171 -29.41 -2.65 -17.81
C LEU A 171 -29.63 -3.61 -18.99
N LEU A 172 -30.88 -3.84 -19.40
CA LEU A 172 -31.19 -4.65 -20.59
C LEU A 172 -30.61 -4.03 -21.87
N GLU A 173 -30.82 -2.73 -22.07
CA GLU A 173 -30.28 -2.01 -23.23
C GLU A 173 -28.74 -2.07 -23.26
N GLN A 174 -28.08 -1.92 -22.09
CA GLN A 174 -26.63 -2.03 -22.00
C GLN A 174 -26.14 -3.44 -22.32
N ALA A 175 -26.81 -4.48 -21.79
CA ALA A 175 -26.47 -5.87 -22.07
C ALA A 175 -26.58 -6.21 -23.57
N ASP A 176 -27.63 -5.73 -24.24
CA ASP A 176 -27.81 -5.92 -25.68
C ASP A 176 -26.68 -5.25 -26.49
N LYS A 177 -26.24 -4.04 -26.09
CA LYS A 177 -25.10 -3.35 -26.71
C LYS A 177 -23.78 -4.08 -26.49
N ASP A 178 -23.52 -4.51 -25.25
CA ASP A 178 -22.29 -5.21 -24.90
C ASP A 178 -22.19 -6.53 -25.67
N ALA A 179 -23.29 -7.31 -25.74
CA ALA A 179 -23.35 -8.56 -26.50
C ALA A 179 -23.10 -8.37 -28.01
N ALA A 180 -23.56 -7.25 -28.59
CA ALA A 180 -23.27 -6.92 -29.99
C ALA A 180 -21.79 -6.56 -30.25
N SER A 181 -21.05 -6.19 -29.19
CA SER A 181 -19.64 -5.80 -29.25
C SER A 181 -18.66 -6.88 -28.79
N GLU A 182 -19.15 -8.01 -28.26
CA GLU A 182 -18.30 -9.10 -27.82
C GLU A 182 -17.55 -9.73 -29.02
N PRO A 183 -16.21 -9.88 -28.94
CA PRO A 183 -15.47 -10.59 -29.97
C PRO A 183 -15.94 -12.05 -30.02
N ALA A 184 -16.11 -12.57 -31.24
CA ALA A 184 -16.46 -13.98 -31.45
C ALA A 184 -15.50 -14.86 -30.65
N LYS A 185 -16.04 -15.67 -29.72
CA LYS A 185 -15.25 -16.58 -28.88
C LYS A 185 -14.38 -17.45 -29.79
N ALA A 186 -13.06 -17.29 -29.68
CA ALA A 186 -12.05 -18.09 -30.36
C ALA A 186 -11.98 -19.52 -29.79
#